data_AF-A0A7C6QBA9-F1
#
_entry.id   AF-A0A7C6QBA9-F1
#
_cell.length_a   1.000
_cell.length_b   1.000
_cell.length_c   1.000
_cell.angle_alpha   90.00
_cell.angle_beta   90.00
_cell.angle_gamma   90.00
#
_symmetry.space_group_name_H-M   'P 1'
#
loop_
_entity.id
_entity.type
_entity.pdbx_description
1 polymer ?
#
loop_
_entity_poly.entity_id
_entity_poly.type
_entity_poly.pdbx_seq_one_letter_code
_entity_poly.pdbx_strand_id
1 'polypeptide(L)' 'EEGAKHLLELKQLVQEKNEKEKQIKMRLPDLLIVLTGGEMAYTREDGVKIIPVGCLRD' A
#
# COMPACT_ATOMS: atom_id res chain seq x y z
N GLU A 1 9.02 6.21 -7.86
CA GLU A 1 9.15 6.01 -6.38
C GLU A 1 8.01 6.62 -5.58
N GLU A 2 7.46 7.76 -5.98
CA GLU A 2 6.43 8.51 -5.23
C GLU A 2 5.20 7.69 -4.85
N GLY A 3 4.70 6.83 -5.75
CA GLY A 3 3.52 6.00 -5.46
C GLY A 3 3.67 5.11 -4.22
N ALA A 4 4.86 4.52 -4.02
CA ALA A 4 5.11 3.70 -2.82
C ALA A 4 5.24 4.56 -1.55
N LYS A 5 5.86 5.74 -1.65
CA LYS A 5 5.95 6.69 -0.53
C LYS A 5 4.56 7.12 -0.06
N HIS A 6 3.68 7.49 -0.98
CA HIS A 6 2.32 7.91 -0.64
C HIS A 6 1.50 6.77 -0.01
N LEU A 7 1.69 5.52 -0.44
CA LEU A 7 1.02 4.37 0.18
C LEU A 7 1.45 4.16 1.64
N LEU A 8 2.75 4.33 1.93
CA LEU A 8 3.27 4.24 3.30
C LEU A 8 2.77 5.39 4.17
N GLU A 9 2.77 6.61 3.63
CA GLU A 9 2.24 7.79 4.30
C GLU A 9 0.75 7.62 4.63
N LEU A 10 -0.06 7.10 3.71
CA LEU A 10 -1.48 6.85 3.94
C LEU A 10 -1.68 5.83 5.07
N LYS A 11 -0.88 4.75 5.08
CA LYS A 11 -0.90 3.77 6.18
C LYS A 11 -0.56 4.42 7.52
N GLN A 12 0.47 5.28 7.56
CA GLN A 12 0.87 6.00 8.76
C GLN A 12 -0.24 6.94 9.27
N LEU A 13 -0.86 7.71 8.38
CA LEU A 13 -1.96 8.62 8.72
C LEU A 13 -3.18 7.87 9.30
N VAL A 14 -3.49 6.69 8.75
CA VAL A 14 -4.56 5.83 9.30
C VAL A 14 -4.21 5.33 10.69
N GLN A 15 -2.95 4.94 10.94
CA GLN A 15 -2.48 4.54 12.27
C GLN A 15 -2.60 5.69 13.28
N GLU A 16 -2.07 6.86 12.94
CA GLU A 16 -2.13 8.05 13.82
C GLU A 16 -3.58 8.45 14.13
N LYS A 17 -4.48 8.38 13.15
CA LYS A 17 -5.90 8.66 13.39
C LYS A 17 -6.54 7.63 14.32
N ASN A 18 -6.22 6.35 14.17
CA ASN A 18 -6.74 5.29 15.04
C ASN A 18 -6.22 5.35 16.47
N GLU A 19 -5.04 5.94 16.69
CA GLU A 19 -4.48 6.19 18.01
C GLU A 19 -5.19 7.37 18.70
N LYS A 20 -5.52 8.42 17.94
CA LYS A 20 -6.20 9.64 18.42
C LYS A 20 -7.71 9.44 18.60
N GLU A 21 -8.37 8.75 17.67
CA GLU A 21 -9.82 8.52 17.65
C GLU A 21 -10.18 7.16 18.29
N LYS A 22 -10.92 7.19 19.39
CA LYS A 22 -11.19 5.99 20.21
C LYS A 22 -12.53 5.33 19.91
N GLN A 23 -13.47 6.05 19.27
CA GLN A 23 -14.81 5.52 19.03
C GLN A 23 -14.88 4.62 17.80
N ILE A 24 -14.33 5.08 16.67
CA ILE A 24 -14.39 4.35 15.40
C ILE A 24 -12.99 4.28 14.81
N LYS A 25 -12.40 3.07 14.80
CA LYS A 25 -11.12 2.82 14.16
C LYS A 25 -11.32 2.54 12.68
N MET A 26 -10.57 3.22 11.84
CA MET A 26 -10.46 2.88 10.42
C MET A 26 -9.66 1.59 10.27
N ARG A 27 -10.10 0.68 9.40
CA ARG A 27 -9.33 -0.53 9.11
C ARG A 27 -8.01 -0.16 8.43
N LEU A 28 -6.92 -0.80 8.85
CA LEU A 28 -5.62 -0.62 8.20
C LEU A 28 -5.59 -1.31 6.83
N PRO A 29 -4.82 -0.80 5.88
CA PRO A 29 -4.62 -1.48 4.60
C PRO A 29 -3.97 -2.85 4.81
N ASP A 30 -4.63 -3.90 4.32
CA ASP A 30 -4.10 -5.27 4.33
C ASP A 30 -3.12 -5.52 3.16
N LEU A 31 -3.12 -4.66 2.15
CA LEU A 31 -2.31 -4.75 0.94
C LEU A 31 -1.86 -3.37 0.47
N LEU A 32 -0.56 -3.21 0.17
CA LEU A 32 0.00 -2.05 -0.51
C LEU A 32 0.53 -2.51 -1.87
N ILE A 33 -0.08 -2.04 -2.96
CA ILE A 33 0.24 -2.47 -4.32
C ILE A 33 0.41 -1.26 -5.24
N VAL A 34 1.44 -1.32 -6.10
CA VAL A 34 1.64 -0.40 -7.22
C VAL A 34 1.54 -1.21 -8.50
N LEU A 35 0.54 -0.88 -9.32
CA LEU A 35 0.39 -1.48 -10.64
C LEU A 35 1.30 -0.77 -11.63
N THR A 36 2.08 -1.55 -12.38
CA THR A 36 3.06 -1.03 -13.34
C THR A 36 2.88 -1.65 -14.73
N GLY A 37 3.31 -0.94 -15.77
CA GLY A 37 3.43 -1.50 -17.13
C GLY A 37 4.72 -2.27 -17.38
N GLY A 38 5.60 -2.38 -16.36
CA GLY A 38 6.83 -3.18 -16.45
C GLY A 38 6.57 -4.69 -16.42
N GLU A 39 7.63 -5.49 -16.58
CA GLU A 39 7.51 -6.94 -16.75
C GLU A 39 7.79 -7.75 -15.47
N MET A 40 8.39 -7.12 -14.45
CA MET A 40 8.83 -7.81 -13.24
C MET A 40 7.95 -7.49 -12.03
N ALA A 41 7.45 -8.55 -11.39
CA ALA A 41 6.79 -8.48 -10.09
C ALA A 41 7.81 -8.65 -8.97
N TYR A 42 7.76 -7.79 -7.94
CA TYR A 42 8.59 -7.93 -6.75
C TYR A 42 7.98 -7.24 -5.53
N THR A 43 8.45 -7.64 -4.35
CA THR A 43 8.11 -6.97 -3.09
C THR A 43 9.31 -6.12 -2.65
N ARG A 44 9.06 -4.84 -2.38
CA ARG A 44 10.06 -3.93 -1.82
C ARG A 44 10.29 -4.22 -0.34
N GLU A 45 11.42 -3.76 0.18
CA GLU A 45 11.77 -3.92 1.61
C GLU A 45 10.76 -3.26 2.56
N ASP A 46 10.05 -2.22 2.09
CA ASP A 46 8.97 -1.53 2.82
C ASP A 46 7.61 -2.25 2.77
N GLY A 47 7.54 -3.43 2.15
CA GLY A 47 6.35 -4.25 2.04
C GLY A 47 5.39 -3.85 0.91
N VAL A 48 5.71 -2.84 0.10
CA VAL A 48 4.92 -2.48 -1.08
C VAL A 48 5.17 -3.48 -2.21
N LYS A 49 4.09 -4.01 -2.80
CA LYS A 49 4.15 -4.93 -3.94
C LYS A 49 4.12 -4.16 -5.25
N ILE A 50 5.15 -4.35 -6.08
CA ILE A 50 5.18 -3.84 -7.44
C ILE A 50 4.71 -4.97 -8.35
N ILE A 51 3.54 -4.80 -8.98
CA ILE A 51 2.88 -5.84 -9.75
C ILE A 51 2.57 -5.33 -11.16
N PRO A 52 3.10 -5.97 -12.20
CA PRO A 52 2.71 -5.71 -13.58
C PRO A 52 1.21 -5.86 -13.81
N VAL A 53 0.62 -5.00 -14.65
CA VAL A 53 -0.78 -5.14 -15.06
C VAL A 53 -1.03 -6.50 -15.72
N GLY A 54 -0.04 -7.05 -16.42
CA GLY A 54 -0.11 -8.40 -17.01
C GLY A 54 -0.24 -9.54 -15.99
N CYS A 55 0.07 -9.30 -14.71
CA CYS A 55 -0.10 -10.29 -13.64
C CYS A 55 -1.53 -10.32 -13.07
N LEU A 56 -2.41 -9.38 -13.43
CA LEU A 56 -3.80 -9.32 -12.96
C LEU A 56 -4.77 -10.11 -13.84
N ARG A 57 -4.28 -11.13 -14.53
CA ARG A 57 -5.10 -11.99 -15.39
C ARG A 57 -5.61 -13.16 -14.57
N ASP A 58 -6.92 -13.39 -14.68
CA ASP A 58 -7.77 -14.29 -13.87
C ASP A 58 -7.93 -13.85 -12.39
#